data_AF-A0A7S1P3X9-F1
#
_entry.id   AF-A0A7S1P3X9-F1
#
_cell.length_a   1.000
_cell.length_b   1.000
_cell.length_c   1.000
_cell.angle_alpha   90.00
_cell.angle_beta   90.00
_cell.angle_gamma   90.00
#
_symmetry.space_group_name_H-M   'P 1'
#
loop_
_entity.id
_entity.type
_entity.pdbx_description
1 polymer ?
#
loop_
_entity_poly.entity_id
_entity_poly.type
_entity_poly.pdbx_seq_one_letter_code
_entity_poly.pdbx_strand_id
1 'polypeptide(L)'
;MDAILLLRFHEWADYYRELRTVLAKRLHEPQAVEQLDPLQLAAAMNFLSTNRLVAENEDLVKAMTRRMFRLFHADLAKPFHLVFYLKGLVSWRQTPARAKNARGRTLRFFVSRKLPWLEAKEEGERFNVLERLGEHICQRVHYFTLGELSSVLRSLAYLDFGDADFYRVFVPFIKERVGDLACVDVSNVMQAFNRQRLEDRHLFYLLGKQWQAKQADFVSVKWRGKVIQGQ
;
A
#
# COMPACT_ATOMS: atom_id res chain seq x y z
N MET A 1 14.46 -10.06 12.96
CA MET A 1 14.73 -8.61 12.73
C MET A 1 13.58 -7.98 11.95
N ASP A 2 13.11 -8.64 10.90
CA ASP A 2 12.08 -8.11 9.98
C ASP A 2 10.76 -7.82 10.65
N ALA A 3 10.30 -8.67 11.58
CA ALA A 3 9.07 -8.42 12.34
C ALA A 3 9.15 -7.14 13.21
N ILE A 4 10.31 -6.80 13.77
CA ILE A 4 10.47 -5.59 14.60
C ILE A 4 10.35 -4.33 13.73
N LEU A 5 10.94 -4.35 12.52
CA LEU A 5 10.88 -3.25 11.57
C LEU A 5 9.50 -3.14 10.89
N LEU A 6 8.91 -4.29 10.54
CA LEU A 6 7.65 -4.38 9.81
C LEU A 6 6.45 -4.10 10.73
N LEU A 7 6.51 -4.53 11.99
CA LEU A 7 5.46 -4.30 13.00
C LEU A 7 5.75 -3.09 13.89
N ARG A 8 6.93 -2.45 13.74
CA ARG A 8 7.34 -1.26 14.48
C ARG A 8 7.33 -1.47 16.00
N PHE A 9 7.72 -2.65 16.44
CA PHE A 9 7.78 -2.94 17.87
C PHE A 9 8.91 -2.15 18.53
N HIS A 10 8.60 -1.56 19.70
CA HIS A 10 9.57 -0.89 20.57
C HIS A 10 10.40 0.24 19.90
N GLU A 11 9.79 1.05 19.03
CA GLU A 11 10.47 2.22 18.44
C GLU A 11 11.10 3.17 19.48
N TRP A 12 10.60 3.14 20.72
CA TRP A 12 11.06 3.93 21.85
C TRP A 12 12.29 3.35 22.58
N ALA A 13 12.69 2.11 22.31
CA ALA A 13 13.77 1.44 23.02
C ALA A 13 15.16 1.76 22.42
N ASP A 14 16.20 1.78 23.25
CA ASP A 14 17.56 2.15 22.82
C ASP A 14 18.16 1.17 21.80
N TYR A 15 17.90 -0.13 21.94
CA TYR A 15 18.33 -1.12 20.94
C TYR A 15 17.74 -0.86 19.55
N TYR A 16 16.55 -0.25 19.48
CA TYR A 16 15.96 0.14 18.21
C TYR A 16 16.78 1.27 17.57
N ARG A 17 17.23 2.25 18.36
CA ARG A 17 18.09 3.34 17.87
C ARG A 17 19.41 2.83 17.28
N GLU A 18 20.04 1.86 17.93
CA GLU A 18 21.25 1.21 17.42
C GLU A 18 20.97 0.46 16.10
N LEU A 19 19.89 -0.33 16.09
CA LEU A 19 19.42 -1.04 14.90
C LEU A 19 19.18 -0.09 13.71
N ARG A 20 18.53 1.06 13.95
CA ARG A 20 18.29 2.08 12.90
C ARG A 20 19.62 2.55 12.28
N THR A 21 20.65 2.75 13.11
CA THR A 21 21.97 3.22 12.65
C THR A 21 22.68 2.17 11.80
N VAL A 22 22.66 0.91 12.23
CA VAL A 22 23.27 -0.21 11.49
C VAL A 22 22.57 -0.43 10.15
N LEU A 23 21.23 -0.43 10.13
CA LEU A 23 20.44 -0.61 8.92
C LEU A 23 20.65 0.52 7.92
N ALA A 24 20.70 1.78 8.40
CA ALA A 24 20.98 2.91 7.55
C ALA A 24 22.32 2.73 6.80
N LYS A 25 23.38 2.33 7.51
CA LYS A 25 24.69 2.06 6.89
C LYS A 25 24.64 0.93 5.87
N ARG A 26 24.07 -0.22 6.24
CA ARG A 26 24.03 -1.40 5.35
C ARG A 26 23.19 -1.18 4.10
N LEU A 27 22.07 -0.46 4.20
CA LEU A 27 21.21 -0.19 3.04
C LEU A 27 21.90 0.71 2.00
N HIS A 28 22.91 1.49 2.38
CA HIS A 28 23.70 2.29 1.43
C HIS A 28 24.74 1.46 0.66
N GLU A 29 24.99 0.20 1.03
CA GLU A 29 25.88 -0.69 0.30
C GLU A 29 25.16 -1.23 -0.95
N PRO A 30 25.62 -0.96 -2.18
CA PRO A 30 24.90 -1.32 -3.41
C PRO A 30 24.58 -2.81 -3.53
N GLN A 31 25.47 -3.67 -3.02
CA GLN A 31 25.32 -5.12 -3.06
C GLN A 31 24.31 -5.65 -2.03
N ALA A 32 24.02 -4.89 -0.97
CA ALA A 32 23.13 -5.33 0.09
C ALA A 32 21.70 -5.49 -0.42
N VAL A 33 21.23 -4.58 -1.29
CA VAL A 33 19.88 -4.65 -1.87
C VAL A 33 19.68 -5.97 -2.61
N GLU A 34 20.68 -6.43 -3.38
CA GLU A 34 20.61 -7.66 -4.16
C GLU A 34 20.66 -8.96 -3.32
N GLN A 35 20.85 -8.85 -2.01
CA GLN A 35 20.80 -9.99 -1.09
C GLN A 35 19.49 -10.03 -0.29
N LEU A 36 18.72 -8.94 -0.27
CA LEU A 36 17.48 -8.88 0.49
C LEU A 36 16.41 -9.79 -0.11
N ASP A 37 15.80 -10.61 0.74
CA ASP A 37 14.59 -11.36 0.41
C ASP A 37 13.34 -10.43 0.35
N PRO A 38 12.18 -10.92 -0.14
CA PRO A 38 10.98 -10.09 -0.24
C PRO A 38 10.49 -9.50 1.10
N LEU A 39 10.60 -10.24 2.20
CA LEU A 39 10.17 -9.77 3.50
C LEU A 39 11.11 -8.68 4.02
N GLN A 40 12.41 -8.87 3.84
CA GLN A 40 13.45 -7.89 4.17
C GLN A 40 13.31 -6.61 3.34
N LEU A 41 12.99 -6.71 2.04
CA LEU A 41 12.70 -5.55 1.20
C LEU A 41 11.48 -4.78 1.70
N ALA A 42 10.39 -5.47 2.05
CA ALA A 42 9.20 -4.83 2.61
C ALA A 42 9.47 -4.16 3.97
N ALA A 43 10.26 -4.82 4.83
CA ALA A 43 10.67 -4.28 6.11
C ALA A 43 11.57 -3.04 5.94
N ALA A 44 12.55 -3.10 5.03
CA ALA A 44 13.44 -1.99 4.71
C ALA A 44 12.68 -0.79 4.13
N MET A 45 11.70 -1.02 3.24
CA MET A 45 10.87 0.06 2.69
C MET A 45 10.01 0.74 3.77
N ASN A 46 9.45 -0.02 4.71
CA ASN A 46 8.74 0.54 5.87
C ASN A 46 9.69 1.29 6.84
N PHE A 47 10.92 0.80 7.00
CA PHE A 47 11.94 1.51 7.76
C PHE A 47 12.29 2.86 7.11
N LEU A 48 12.49 2.89 5.79
CA LEU A 48 12.77 4.12 5.05
C LEU A 48 11.59 5.11 5.10
N SER A 49 10.34 4.63 5.08
CA SER A 49 9.16 5.50 5.11
C SER A 49 8.98 6.24 6.44
N THR A 50 9.53 5.70 7.53
CA THR A 50 9.44 6.26 8.88
C THR A 50 10.69 7.03 9.29
N ASN A 51 11.85 6.72 8.68
CA ASN A 51 13.13 7.29 9.04
C ASN A 51 13.62 8.35 8.03
N ARG A 52 13.23 9.61 8.26
CA ARG A 52 13.52 10.72 7.34
C ARG A 52 15.00 10.97 7.05
N LEU A 53 15.90 10.63 7.97
CA LEU A 53 17.35 10.80 7.77
C LEU A 53 17.91 9.92 6.65
N VAL A 54 17.24 8.81 6.32
CA VAL A 54 17.61 7.86 5.25
C VAL A 54 16.64 7.97 4.06
N ALA A 55 15.51 8.66 4.24
CA ALA A 55 14.41 8.73 3.27
C ALA A 55 14.68 9.59 2.02
N GLU A 56 15.84 10.22 1.93
CA GLU A 56 16.20 11.08 0.80
C GLU A 56 16.97 10.34 -0.30
N ASN A 57 17.39 9.08 -0.07
CA ASN A 57 18.09 8.29 -1.08
C ASN A 57 17.10 7.65 -2.07
N GLU A 58 16.74 8.39 -3.12
CA GLU A 58 15.83 7.94 -4.17
C GLU A 58 16.40 6.76 -4.99
N ASP A 59 17.71 6.72 -5.23
CA ASP A 59 18.36 5.63 -5.97
C ASP A 59 18.25 4.29 -5.25
N LEU A 60 18.42 4.29 -3.92
CA LEU A 60 18.21 3.11 -3.07
C LEU A 60 16.76 2.62 -3.19
N VAL A 61 15.78 3.51 -3.06
CA VAL A 61 14.36 3.15 -3.16
C VAL A 61 14.02 2.62 -4.56
N LYS A 62 14.61 3.21 -5.60
CA LYS A 62 14.47 2.74 -6.98
C LYS A 62 15.05 1.33 -7.16
N ALA A 63 16.24 1.06 -6.64
CA ALA A 63 16.87 -0.26 -6.68
C ALA A 63 16.06 -1.31 -5.92
N MET A 64 15.62 -1.00 -4.70
CA MET A 64 14.76 -1.88 -3.90
C MET A 64 13.42 -2.16 -4.60
N THR A 65 12.84 -1.16 -5.27
CA THR A 65 11.54 -1.29 -5.94
C THR A 65 11.66 -2.19 -7.16
N ARG A 66 12.69 -1.98 -7.98
CA ARG A 66 13.00 -2.87 -9.12
C ARG A 66 13.23 -4.29 -8.65
N ARG A 67 13.97 -4.50 -7.57
CA ARG A 67 14.20 -5.84 -7.03
C ARG A 67 12.93 -6.50 -6.52
N MET A 68 12.14 -5.81 -5.68
CA MET A 68 10.85 -6.33 -5.21
C MET A 68 9.96 -6.76 -6.39
N PHE A 69 9.90 -5.93 -7.43
CA PHE A 69 9.04 -6.23 -8.57
C PHE A 69 9.61 -7.41 -9.37
N ARG A 70 10.93 -7.50 -9.60
CA ARG A 70 11.54 -8.69 -10.22
C ARG A 70 11.23 -9.96 -9.43
N LEU A 71 11.36 -9.94 -8.10
CA LEU A 71 11.05 -11.08 -7.25
C LEU A 71 9.55 -11.44 -7.29
N PHE A 72 8.68 -10.45 -7.41
CA PHE A 72 7.23 -10.67 -7.56
C PHE A 72 6.88 -11.31 -8.90
N HIS A 73 7.45 -10.81 -10.01
CA HIS A 73 7.24 -11.39 -11.33
C HIS A 73 7.79 -12.82 -11.46
N ALA A 74 8.86 -13.12 -10.72
CA ALA A 74 9.49 -14.44 -10.66
C ALA A 74 8.83 -15.39 -9.64
N ASP A 75 7.69 -15.03 -9.04
CA ASP A 75 6.98 -15.84 -8.04
C ASP A 75 7.73 -16.12 -6.74
N LEU A 76 8.82 -15.40 -6.49
CA LEU A 76 9.58 -15.46 -5.24
C LEU A 76 8.95 -14.58 -4.16
N ALA A 77 8.30 -13.48 -4.55
CA ALA A 77 7.53 -12.64 -3.63
C ALA A 77 6.03 -12.97 -3.73
N LYS A 78 5.43 -13.27 -2.57
CA LYS A 78 3.97 -13.42 -2.41
C LYS A 78 3.22 -12.08 -2.33
N PRO A 79 1.90 -12.03 -2.60
CA PRO A 79 1.09 -10.81 -2.56
C PRO A 79 1.21 -9.97 -1.29
N PHE A 80 1.22 -10.60 -0.11
CA PHE A 80 1.39 -9.86 1.13
C PHE A 80 2.72 -9.07 1.21
N HIS A 81 3.82 -9.58 0.65
CA HIS A 81 5.09 -8.83 0.60
C HIS A 81 4.93 -7.56 -0.23
N LEU A 82 4.27 -7.69 -1.39
CA LEU A 82 3.96 -6.56 -2.27
C LEU A 82 3.07 -5.53 -1.56
N VAL A 83 2.05 -5.99 -0.82
CA VAL A 83 1.18 -5.12 -0.01
C VAL A 83 1.99 -4.29 0.98
N PHE A 84 2.85 -4.91 1.79
CA PHE A 84 3.66 -4.20 2.78
C PHE A 84 4.67 -3.26 2.11
N TYR A 85 5.30 -3.70 1.03
CA TYR A 85 6.26 -2.90 0.29
C TYR A 85 5.61 -1.64 -0.31
N LEU A 86 4.51 -1.80 -1.04
CA LEU A 86 3.82 -0.68 -1.70
C LEU A 86 3.23 0.30 -0.68
N LYS A 87 2.72 -0.18 0.47
CA LYS A 87 2.30 0.71 1.57
C LYS A 87 3.46 1.56 2.08
N GLY A 88 4.62 0.95 2.29
CA GLY A 88 5.85 1.64 2.67
C GLY A 88 6.26 2.69 1.63
N LEU A 89 6.23 2.33 0.34
CA LEU A 89 6.58 3.23 -0.76
C LEU A 89 5.63 4.44 -0.86
N VAL A 90 4.32 4.22 -0.73
CA VAL A 90 3.31 5.30 -0.68
C VAL A 90 3.57 6.22 0.52
N SER A 91 3.84 5.64 1.70
CA SER A 91 4.16 6.44 2.89
C SER A 91 5.46 7.23 2.71
N TRP A 92 6.46 6.64 2.08
CA TRP A 92 7.77 7.26 1.86
C TRP A 92 7.69 8.45 0.90
N ARG A 93 6.81 8.40 -0.11
CA ARG A 93 6.60 9.55 -1.00
C ARG A 93 5.77 10.68 -0.40
N GLN A 94 5.16 10.47 0.78
CA GLN A 94 4.26 11.42 1.41
C GLN A 94 4.94 12.21 2.53
N THR A 95 4.88 13.53 2.43
CA THR A 95 5.36 14.45 3.47
C THR A 95 4.16 15.14 4.12
N PRO A 96 4.02 15.12 5.45
CA PRO A 96 2.95 15.84 6.13
C PRO A 96 3.15 17.34 5.97
N ALA A 97 2.09 18.01 5.54
CA ALA A 97 1.99 19.45 5.37
C ALA A 97 0.88 20.02 6.25
N ARG A 98 0.95 21.31 6.52
CA ARG A 98 -0.03 22.06 7.32
C ARG A 98 -0.42 23.32 6.56
N ALA A 99 -1.72 23.58 6.48
CA ALA A 99 -2.24 24.82 5.93
C ALA A 99 -3.36 25.37 6.82
N LYS A 100 -3.60 26.68 6.75
CA LYS A 100 -4.76 27.31 7.39
C LYS A 100 -5.93 27.31 6.41
N ASN A 101 -7.13 26.94 6.88
CA ASN A 101 -8.34 27.11 6.09
C ASN A 101 -8.85 28.56 6.17
N ALA A 102 -9.89 28.88 5.39
CA ALA A 102 -10.54 30.20 5.40
C ALA A 102 -11.06 30.64 6.78
N ARG A 103 -11.24 29.71 7.73
CA ARG A 103 -11.68 29.96 9.11
C ARG A 103 -10.51 29.97 10.12
N GLY A 104 -9.27 30.07 9.66
CA GLY A 104 -8.06 30.10 10.50
C GLY A 104 -7.71 28.77 11.21
N ARG A 105 -8.42 27.67 10.93
CA ARG A 105 -8.15 26.35 11.49
C ARG A 105 -7.01 25.67 10.74
N THR A 106 -6.12 25.00 11.47
CA THR A 106 -5.01 24.25 10.89
C THR A 106 -5.52 22.92 10.33
N LEU A 107 -5.41 22.76 9.02
CA LEU A 107 -5.59 21.50 8.32
C LEU A 107 -4.24 20.79 8.21
N ARG A 108 -4.24 19.49 8.48
CA ARG A 108 -3.10 18.59 8.28
C ARG A 108 -3.42 17.71 7.09
N PHE A 109 -2.49 17.59 6.16
CA PHE A 109 -2.64 16.75 4.97
C PHE A 109 -1.26 16.21 4.56
N PHE A 110 -1.22 15.35 3.55
CA PHE A 110 0.01 14.84 2.99
C PHE A 110 0.21 15.39 1.59
N VAL A 111 1.43 15.82 1.29
CA VAL A 111 1.89 16.18 -0.06
C VAL A 111 2.70 15.00 -0.58
N SER A 112 2.37 14.52 -1.78
CA SER A 112 3.06 13.40 -2.40
C SER A 112 4.10 13.92 -3.39
N ARG A 113 5.38 13.58 -3.22
CA ARG A 113 6.40 13.83 -4.26
C ARG A 113 6.14 12.94 -5.46
N LYS A 114 6.33 13.46 -6.68
CA LYS A 114 6.27 12.65 -7.90
C LYS A 114 7.44 11.68 -7.94
N LEU A 115 7.24 10.52 -8.57
CA LEU A 115 8.28 9.49 -8.77
C LEU A 115 8.39 9.19 -10.26
N PRO A 116 9.01 10.07 -11.07
CA PRO A 116 9.00 9.93 -12.52
C PRO A 116 9.58 8.61 -13.03
N TRP A 117 10.50 8.01 -12.27
CA TRP A 117 11.10 6.71 -12.62
C TRP A 117 10.14 5.51 -12.52
N LEU A 118 8.98 5.64 -11.86
CA LEU A 118 7.93 4.62 -11.88
C LEU A 118 7.14 4.65 -13.20
N GLU A 119 6.99 5.83 -13.78
CA GLU A 119 6.24 6.09 -15.02
C GLU A 119 7.14 6.05 -16.27
N ALA A 120 8.44 6.24 -16.08
CA ALA A 120 9.43 6.19 -17.15
C ALA A 120 9.57 4.78 -17.72
N LYS A 121 9.61 4.70 -19.05
CA LYS A 121 9.97 3.47 -19.77
C LYS A 121 11.49 3.36 -19.81
N GLU A 122 12.00 2.17 -19.52
CA GLU A 122 13.42 1.87 -19.71
C GLU A 122 13.69 1.65 -21.21
N GLU A 123 14.92 1.86 -21.65
CA GLU A 123 15.27 1.72 -23.06
C GLU A 123 15.02 0.28 -23.54
N GLY A 124 14.30 0.14 -24.66
CA GLY A 124 13.88 -1.15 -25.20
C GLY A 124 12.63 -1.76 -24.55
N GLU A 125 12.10 -1.17 -23.48
CA GLU A 125 10.90 -1.66 -22.80
C GLU A 125 9.62 -1.00 -23.33
N ARG A 126 8.62 -1.83 -23.67
CA ARG A 126 7.31 -1.35 -24.14
C ARG A 126 6.49 -0.69 -23.03
N PHE A 127 6.63 -1.22 -21.81
CA PHE A 127 5.84 -0.86 -20.63
C PHE A 127 6.74 -0.27 -19.54
N ASN A 128 6.22 0.68 -18.77
CA ASN A 128 6.90 1.16 -17.57
C ASN A 128 6.76 0.14 -16.41
N VAL A 129 7.42 0.44 -15.30
CA VAL A 129 7.50 -0.45 -14.14
C VAL A 129 6.12 -0.74 -13.53
N LEU A 130 5.23 0.25 -13.49
CA LEU A 130 3.87 0.09 -12.95
C LEU A 130 2.94 -0.64 -13.92
N GLU A 131 3.07 -0.38 -15.23
CA GLU A 131 2.32 -1.07 -16.29
C GLU A 131 2.62 -2.57 -16.29
N ARG A 132 3.90 -2.98 -16.22
CA ARG A 132 4.29 -4.40 -16.11
C ARG A 132 3.73 -5.06 -14.85
N LEU A 133 3.82 -4.36 -13.71
CA LEU A 133 3.23 -4.85 -12.47
C LEU A 133 1.71 -5.00 -12.60
N GLY A 134 1.03 -4.04 -13.22
CA GLY A 134 -0.40 -4.06 -13.48
C GLY A 134 -0.81 -5.26 -14.34
N GLU A 135 -0.11 -5.49 -15.46
CA GLU A 135 -0.33 -6.66 -16.31
C GLU A 135 -0.18 -7.97 -15.53
N HIS A 136 0.88 -8.10 -14.73
CA HIS A 136 1.12 -9.31 -13.94
C HIS A 136 0.03 -9.54 -12.87
N ILE A 137 -0.48 -8.46 -12.24
CA ILE A 137 -1.61 -8.55 -11.30
C ILE A 137 -2.88 -9.01 -12.03
N CYS A 138 -3.19 -8.44 -13.20
CA CYS A 138 -4.37 -8.81 -13.99
C CYS A 138 -4.38 -10.28 -14.36
N GLN A 139 -3.24 -10.80 -14.82
CA GLN A 139 -3.09 -12.22 -15.20
C GLN A 139 -3.26 -13.19 -14.02
N ARG A 140 -3.13 -12.70 -12.79
CA ARG A 140 -3.04 -13.53 -11.58
C ARG A 140 -3.95 -13.04 -10.46
N VAL A 141 -5.10 -12.45 -10.79
CA VAL A 141 -6.03 -11.90 -9.79
C VAL A 141 -6.41 -12.91 -8.69
N HIS A 142 -6.53 -14.19 -9.05
CA HIS A 142 -6.85 -15.27 -8.11
C HIS A 142 -5.71 -15.65 -7.16
N TYR A 143 -4.49 -15.16 -7.39
CA TYR A 143 -3.37 -15.35 -6.49
C TYR A 143 -3.47 -14.46 -5.24
N PHE A 144 -4.31 -13.41 -5.29
CA PHE A 144 -4.52 -12.47 -4.20
C PHE A 144 -5.74 -12.87 -3.36
N THR A 145 -5.63 -12.73 -2.04
CA THR A 145 -6.81 -12.52 -1.22
C THR A 145 -7.46 -11.17 -1.58
N LEU A 146 -8.75 -11.02 -1.32
CA LEU A 146 -9.47 -9.79 -1.66
C LEU A 146 -8.93 -8.58 -0.88
N GLY A 147 -8.49 -8.79 0.36
CA GLY A 147 -7.85 -7.76 1.17
C GLY A 147 -6.50 -7.31 0.62
N GLU A 148 -5.66 -8.26 0.17
CA GLU A 148 -4.39 -7.94 -0.49
C GLU A 148 -4.62 -7.16 -1.78
N LEU A 149 -5.52 -7.65 -2.64
CA LEU A 149 -5.86 -6.98 -3.90
C LEU A 149 -6.34 -5.55 -3.65
N SER A 150 -7.30 -5.35 -2.73
CA SER A 150 -7.81 -4.01 -2.40
C SER A 150 -6.67 -3.06 -1.98
N SER A 151 -5.73 -3.58 -1.18
CA SER A 151 -4.61 -2.79 -0.71
C SER A 151 -3.60 -2.49 -1.82
N VAL A 152 -3.35 -3.42 -2.73
CA VAL A 152 -2.47 -3.18 -3.89
C VAL A 152 -3.10 -2.12 -4.81
N LEU A 153 -4.39 -2.26 -5.15
CA LEU A 153 -5.10 -1.28 -5.97
C LEU A 153 -5.04 0.13 -5.35
N ARG A 154 -5.28 0.25 -4.04
CA ARG A 154 -5.12 1.54 -3.36
C ARG A 154 -3.69 2.05 -3.46
N SER A 155 -2.69 1.23 -3.18
CA SER A 155 -1.31 1.69 -3.23
C SER A 155 -0.91 2.13 -4.64
N LEU A 156 -1.27 1.39 -5.69
CA LEU A 156 -1.01 1.77 -7.09
C LEU A 156 -1.65 3.13 -7.44
N ALA A 157 -2.90 3.35 -7.05
CA ALA A 157 -3.56 4.63 -7.27
C ALA A 157 -2.81 5.78 -6.59
N TYR A 158 -2.31 5.53 -5.37
CA TYR A 158 -1.50 6.50 -4.61
C TYR A 158 -0.04 6.56 -5.04
N LEU A 159 0.41 5.71 -5.97
CA LEU A 159 1.68 5.81 -6.69
C LEU A 159 1.51 6.47 -8.08
N ASP A 160 0.34 7.06 -8.31
CA ASP A 160 -0.06 7.72 -9.57
C ASP A 160 -0.17 6.78 -10.78
N PHE A 161 -0.42 5.49 -10.55
CA PHE A 161 -0.81 4.60 -11.64
C PHE A 161 -2.22 4.96 -12.13
N GLY A 162 -2.29 5.77 -13.19
CA GLY A 162 -3.48 6.45 -13.68
C GLY A 162 -4.30 5.72 -14.75
N ASP A 163 -4.05 4.44 -14.99
CA ASP A 163 -4.80 3.66 -15.98
C ASP A 163 -6.17 3.25 -15.41
N ALA A 164 -7.22 3.98 -15.79
CA ALA A 164 -8.58 3.71 -15.35
C ALA A 164 -9.10 2.33 -15.78
N ASP A 165 -8.68 1.83 -16.95
CA ASP A 165 -9.14 0.54 -17.48
C ASP A 165 -8.57 -0.62 -16.67
N PHE A 166 -7.33 -0.52 -16.21
CA PHE A 166 -6.76 -1.46 -15.25
C PHE A 166 -7.68 -1.66 -14.04
N TYR A 167 -8.16 -0.60 -13.40
CA TYR A 167 -9.04 -0.73 -12.22
C TYR A 167 -10.43 -1.26 -12.57
N ARG A 168 -10.95 -0.93 -13.77
CA ARG A 168 -12.26 -1.40 -14.25
C ARG A 168 -12.32 -2.92 -14.39
N VAL A 169 -11.22 -3.56 -14.79
CA VAL A 169 -11.14 -5.03 -14.92
C VAL A 169 -11.51 -5.74 -13.61
N PHE A 170 -11.21 -5.15 -12.46
CA PHE A 170 -11.50 -5.76 -11.15
C PHE A 170 -12.94 -5.55 -10.67
N VAL A 171 -13.75 -4.73 -11.35
CA VAL A 171 -15.12 -4.43 -10.91
C VAL A 171 -16.00 -5.68 -10.79
N PRO A 172 -16.10 -6.56 -11.80
CA PRO A 172 -16.93 -7.76 -11.70
C PRO A 172 -16.45 -8.66 -10.56
N PHE A 173 -15.15 -8.89 -10.48
CA PHE A 173 -14.51 -9.71 -9.44
C PHE A 173 -14.79 -9.20 -8.02
N ILE A 174 -14.75 -7.88 -7.81
CA ILE A 174 -15.07 -7.28 -6.51
C ILE A 174 -16.56 -7.38 -6.20
N LYS A 175 -17.45 -7.16 -7.19
CA LYS A 175 -18.91 -7.26 -7.00
C LYS A 175 -19.33 -8.66 -6.56
N GLU A 176 -18.78 -9.70 -7.20
CA GLU A 176 -19.06 -11.09 -6.88
C GLU A 176 -18.65 -11.49 -5.45
N ARG A 177 -17.66 -10.80 -4.89
CA ARG A 177 -17.04 -11.14 -3.60
C ARG A 177 -17.19 -10.04 -2.55
N VAL A 178 -18.10 -9.10 -2.76
CA VAL A 178 -18.23 -7.91 -1.89
C VAL A 178 -18.49 -8.29 -0.43
N GLY A 179 -19.18 -9.41 -0.18
CA GLY A 179 -19.46 -9.94 1.16
C GLY A 179 -18.22 -10.34 1.95
N ASP A 180 -17.11 -10.65 1.27
CA ASP A 180 -15.84 -11.07 1.88
C ASP A 180 -15.00 -9.87 2.37
N LEU A 181 -15.32 -8.65 1.94
CA LEU A 181 -14.52 -7.47 2.27
C LEU A 181 -14.65 -7.08 3.75
N ALA A 182 -13.52 -6.86 4.41
CA ALA A 182 -13.51 -6.17 5.69
C ALA A 182 -13.69 -4.65 5.48
N CYS A 183 -13.98 -3.90 6.56
CA CYS A 183 -14.12 -2.45 6.50
C CYS A 183 -12.90 -1.78 5.83
N VAL A 184 -11.69 -2.17 6.23
CA VAL A 184 -10.45 -1.61 5.66
C VAL A 184 -10.34 -1.85 4.14
N ASP A 185 -10.82 -3.00 3.66
CA ASP A 185 -10.77 -3.36 2.25
C ASP A 185 -11.78 -2.54 1.44
N VAL A 186 -12.99 -2.36 1.97
CA VAL A 186 -13.99 -1.45 1.39
C VAL A 186 -13.42 -0.05 1.25
N SER A 187 -12.78 0.47 2.31
CA SER A 187 -12.13 1.78 2.28
C SER A 187 -11.02 1.84 1.23
N ASN A 188 -10.22 0.77 1.10
CA ASN A 188 -9.16 0.71 0.10
C ASN A 188 -9.70 0.78 -1.33
N VAL A 189 -10.74 -0.02 -1.65
CA VAL A 189 -11.39 0.00 -2.96
C VAL A 189 -11.97 1.38 -3.25
N MET A 190 -12.74 1.96 -2.32
CA MET A 190 -13.32 3.30 -2.50
C MET A 190 -12.24 4.36 -2.76
N GLN A 191 -11.15 4.35 -1.99
CA GLN A 191 -10.06 5.32 -2.15
C GLN A 191 -9.35 5.16 -3.50
N ALA A 192 -9.08 3.92 -3.93
CA ALA A 192 -8.47 3.64 -5.23
C ALA A 192 -9.36 4.18 -6.36
N PHE A 193 -10.64 3.79 -6.37
CA PHE A 193 -11.58 4.13 -7.44
C PHE A 193 -11.90 5.63 -7.50
N ASN A 194 -12.05 6.28 -6.35
CA ASN A 194 -12.24 7.73 -6.29
C ASN A 194 -11.03 8.50 -6.84
N ARG A 195 -9.81 8.02 -6.55
CA ARG A 195 -8.58 8.65 -7.05
C ARG A 195 -8.47 8.56 -8.57
N GLN A 196 -9.01 7.48 -9.15
CA GLN A 196 -9.09 7.26 -10.60
C GLN A 196 -10.35 7.85 -11.23
N ARG A 197 -11.22 8.50 -10.44
CA ARG A 197 -12.50 9.06 -10.90
C ARG A 197 -13.38 8.02 -11.62
N LEU A 198 -13.34 6.78 -11.13
CA LEU A 198 -14.19 5.72 -11.65
C LEU A 198 -15.60 5.85 -11.08
N GLU A 199 -16.58 5.80 -11.97
CA GLU A 199 -18.00 5.83 -11.62
C GLU A 199 -18.62 4.46 -11.92
N ASP A 200 -19.05 3.74 -10.87
CA ASP A 200 -19.88 2.54 -10.99
C ASP A 200 -20.90 2.55 -9.85
N ARG A 201 -22.12 3.03 -10.16
CA ARG A 201 -23.17 3.22 -9.16
C ARG A 201 -23.50 1.93 -8.39
N HIS A 202 -23.49 0.79 -9.09
CA HIS A 202 -23.82 -0.49 -8.48
C HIS A 202 -22.71 -0.95 -7.52
N LEU A 203 -21.43 -0.83 -7.91
CA LEU A 203 -20.30 -1.14 -7.05
C LEU A 203 -20.33 -0.28 -5.78
N PHE A 204 -20.47 1.04 -5.91
CA PHE A 204 -20.48 1.94 -4.76
C PHE A 204 -21.67 1.67 -3.82
N TYR A 205 -22.83 1.31 -4.38
CA TYR A 205 -23.98 0.86 -3.58
C TYR A 205 -23.64 -0.40 -2.76
N LEU A 206 -23.07 -1.43 -3.40
CA LEU A 206 -22.70 -2.68 -2.74
C LEU A 206 -21.63 -2.47 -1.65
N LEU A 207 -20.60 -1.67 -1.94
CA LEU A 207 -19.57 -1.30 -0.97
C LEU A 207 -20.16 -0.56 0.24
N GLY A 208 -21.10 0.37 0.00
CA GLY A 208 -21.80 1.08 1.07
C GLY A 208 -22.62 0.14 1.95
N LYS A 209 -23.36 -0.82 1.35
CA LYS A 209 -24.12 -1.84 2.08
C LYS A 209 -23.21 -2.74 2.91
N GLN A 210 -22.10 -3.20 2.34
CA GLN A 210 -21.14 -4.03 3.05
C GLN A 210 -20.52 -3.29 4.25
N TRP A 211 -20.14 -2.02 4.07
CA TRP A 211 -19.62 -1.21 5.17
C TRP A 211 -20.64 -1.06 6.31
N GLN A 212 -21.91 -0.81 5.97
CA GLN A 212 -22.98 -0.69 6.96
C GLN A 212 -23.19 -2.00 7.73
N ALA A 213 -23.22 -3.14 7.03
CA ALA A 213 -23.36 -4.46 7.65
C ALA A 213 -22.23 -4.73 8.66
N LYS A 214 -20.96 -4.51 8.26
CA LYS A 214 -19.81 -4.72 9.16
C LYS A 214 -19.79 -3.76 10.35
N GLN A 215 -20.30 -2.54 10.22
CA GLN A 215 -20.42 -1.61 11.35
C GLN A 215 -21.52 -2.03 12.32
N ALA A 216 -22.65 -2.55 11.82
CA ALA A 216 -23.73 -3.07 12.67
C ALA A 216 -23.25 -4.24 13.52
N ASP A 217 -22.44 -5.14 12.95
CA ASP A 217 -21.79 -6.24 13.69
C ASP A 217 -20.93 -5.70 14.84
N PHE A 218 -20.16 -4.63 14.62
CA PHE A 218 -19.33 -4.01 15.67
C PHE A 218 -20.14 -3.34 16.78
N VAL A 219 -21.24 -2.66 16.45
CA VAL A 219 -22.10 -1.97 17.43
C VAL A 219 -22.89 -2.99 18.27
N SER A 220 -23.29 -4.13 17.68
CA SER A 220 -23.99 -5.20 18.40
C SER A 220 -23.15 -5.86 19.52
N VAL A 221 -21.82 -5.70 19.49
CA VAL A 221 -20.88 -6.38 20.40
C VAL A 221 -20.49 -5.54 21.63
N LYS A 222 -20.82 -4.24 21.70
CA LYS A 222 -20.54 -3.42 22.90
C LYS A 222 -21.64 -2.43 23.25
N TRP A 223 -22.57 -2.87 24.11
CA TRP A 223 -23.22 -1.99 25.08
C TRP A 223 -23.20 -2.64 26.47
N ARG A 224 -22.39 -2.09 27.37
CA ARG A 224 -22.39 -2.38 28.83
C ARG A 224 -22.50 -3.86 29.22
N GLY A 225 -21.72 -4.74 28.58
CA GLY A 225 -21.63 -6.15 28.98
C GLY A 225 -22.89 -6.99 28.74
N LYS A 226 -23.86 -6.53 27.94
CA LYS A 226 -24.98 -7.35 27.48
C LYS A 226 -25.06 -7.35 25.96
N VAL A 227 -25.04 -8.55 25.39
CA VAL A 227 -25.32 -8.80 23.97
C VAL A 227 -26.82 -8.65 23.75
N ILE A 228 -27.21 -7.80 22.80
CA ILE A 228 -28.59 -7.76 22.30
C ILE A 228 -28.52 -8.22 20.85
N GLN A 229 -29.02 -9.43 20.60
CA GLN A 229 -29.20 -9.93 19.23
C GLN A 229 -30.35 -9.14 18.60
N GLY A 230 -30.10 -8.54 17.43
CA GLY A 230 -31.15 -7.97 16.60
C GLY A 230 -32.00 -9.10 16.03
N GLN A 231 -33.32 -9.01 16.24
CA GLN A 231 -34.32 -9.79 15.52
C GLN A 231 -34.45 -9.32 14.08
#